data_AF-A0A349PUM5-F1
#
_entry.id   AF-A0A349PUM5-F1
#
_cell.length_a   1.000
_cell.length_b   1.000
_cell.length_c   1.000
_cell.angle_alpha   90.00
_cell.angle_beta   90.00
_cell.angle_gamma   90.00
#
_symmetry.space_group_name_H-M   'P 1'
#
loop_
_entity.id
_entity.type
_entity.pdbx_description
1 polymer ?
#
loop_
_entity_poly.entity_id
_entity_poly.type
_entity_poly.pdbx_seq_one_letter_code
_entity_poly.pdbx_strand_id
1 'polypeptide(L)'
;TGTRGTGKTTCAKILARAVNCEHPENGNPCNRCPSCLGIESGRLLDVVELDAASNNGVDSVRALRDEAIYSPAQVKKRVYIVDEVHMLSTPAFNALLKILEEPPEHLMFILA
;
A
#
# COMPACT_ATOMS: atom_id res chain seq x y z
N THR A 1 8.16 -4.22 -11.64
CA THR A 1 8.89 -3.33 -12.57
C THR A 1 8.13 -3.21 -13.86
N GLY A 2 8.19 -2.05 -14.53
CA GLY A 2 7.46 -1.77 -15.78
C GLY A 2 7.52 -0.28 -16.10
N THR A 3 7.40 0.08 -17.38
CA THR A 3 7.44 1.49 -17.80
C THR A 3 6.23 2.26 -17.27
N ARG A 4 6.30 3.59 -17.24
CA ARG A 4 5.17 4.44 -16.83
C ARG A 4 3.97 4.16 -17.74
N GLY A 5 2.78 4.02 -17.16
CA GLY A 5 1.54 3.78 -17.92
C GLY A 5 1.20 2.31 -18.20
N THR A 6 1.99 1.33 -17.74
CA THR A 6 1.68 -0.11 -17.93
C THR A 6 0.69 -0.68 -16.91
N GLY A 7 0.01 0.17 -16.14
CA GLY A 7 -0.99 -0.25 -15.15
C GLY A 7 -0.44 -0.77 -13.81
N LYS A 8 0.80 -0.42 -13.44
CA LYS A 8 1.42 -0.84 -12.15
C LYS A 8 0.53 -0.47 -10.95
N THR A 9 0.17 0.80 -10.85
CA THR A 9 -0.70 1.35 -9.79
C THR A 9 -2.10 0.75 -9.84
N THR A 10 -2.63 0.49 -11.05
CA THR A 10 -3.92 -0.19 -11.22
C THR A 10 -3.89 -1.60 -10.66
N CYS A 11 -2.85 -2.38 -10.98
CA CYS A 11 -2.66 -3.73 -10.43
C CYS A 11 -2.49 -3.69 -8.91
N ALA A 12 -1.75 -2.70 -8.38
CA ALA A 12 -1.60 -2.51 -6.93
C ALA A 12 -2.95 -2.27 -6.24
N LYS A 13 -3.82 -1.43 -6.82
CA LYS A 13 -5.19 -1.20 -6.31
C LYS A 13 -6.08 -2.43 -6.42
N ILE A 14 -5.95 -3.23 -7.48
CA ILE A 14 -6.68 -4.50 -7.60
C ILE A 14 -6.25 -5.46 -6.50
N LEU A 15 -4.94 -5.59 -6.23
CA LEU A 15 -4.44 -6.43 -5.15
C LEU A 15 -4.88 -5.94 -3.76
N ALA A 16 -4.82 -4.63 -3.53
CA ALA A 16 -5.29 -4.02 -2.28
C ALA A 16 -6.78 -4.32 -2.03
N ARG A 17 -7.60 -4.29 -3.08
CA ARG A 17 -9.01 -4.73 -2.99
C ARG A 17 -9.15 -6.21 -2.76
N ALA A 18 -8.38 -7.04 -3.47
CA ALA A 18 -8.46 -8.50 -3.35
C ALA A 18 -8.19 -8.97 -1.92
N VAL A 19 -7.14 -8.44 -1.28
CA VAL A 19 -6.76 -8.83 0.08
C VAL A 19 -7.75 -8.33 1.14
N ASN A 20 -8.37 -7.18 0.90
CA ASN A 20 -9.34 -6.57 1.83
C ASN A 20 -10.79 -6.90 1.50
N CYS A 21 -11.05 -7.68 0.46
CA CYS A 21 -12.40 -8.05 0.07
C CYS A 21 -13.08 -8.89 1.17
N GLU A 22 -14.34 -8.57 1.44
CA GLU A 22 -15.18 -9.35 2.36
C GLU A 22 -15.67 -10.66 1.72
N HIS A 23 -15.81 -10.67 0.40
CA HIS A 23 -16.35 -11.80 -0.38
C HIS A 23 -15.50 -12.08 -1.63
N PRO A 24 -14.23 -12.48 -1.52
CA PRO A 24 -13.38 -12.73 -2.67
C PRO A 24 -13.91 -13.91 -3.52
N GLU A 25 -13.83 -13.78 -4.84
CA GLU A 25 -14.27 -14.80 -5.81
C GLU A 25 -13.04 -15.29 -6.60
N ASN A 26 -12.56 -16.51 -6.31
CA ASN A 26 -11.35 -17.07 -6.92
C ASN A 26 -10.11 -16.15 -6.82
N GLY A 27 -9.93 -15.49 -5.68
CA GLY A 27 -8.84 -14.53 -5.45
C GLY A 27 -9.09 -13.13 -6.02
N ASN A 28 -10.18 -12.90 -6.76
CA ASN A 28 -10.55 -11.59 -7.25
C ASN A 28 -11.40 -10.81 -6.23
N PRO A 29 -11.29 -9.48 -6.19
CA PRO A 29 -12.22 -8.66 -5.40
C PRO A 29 -13.63 -8.70 -6.00
N CYS A 30 -14.66 -8.73 -5.16
CA CYS A 30 -16.05 -8.76 -5.64
C CYS A 30 -16.54 -7.42 -6.21
N ASN A 31 -15.78 -6.34 -5.99
CA ASN A 31 -16.07 -4.98 -6.47
C ASN A 31 -17.41 -4.38 -6.02
N ARG A 32 -18.08 -4.98 -5.02
CA ARG A 32 -19.40 -4.55 -4.52
C ARG A 32 -19.50 -4.41 -3.00
N CYS A 33 -18.59 -5.01 -2.23
CA CYS A 33 -18.58 -4.87 -0.77
C CYS A 33 -18.07 -3.47 -0.35
N PRO A 34 -18.40 -3.00 0.86
CA PRO A 34 -17.94 -1.70 1.38
C PRO A 34 -16.42 -1.52 1.27
N SER A 35 -15.65 -2.56 1.60
CA SER A 35 -14.19 -2.54 1.47
C SER A 35 -13.73 -2.31 0.02
N CYS A 36 -14.28 -3.03 -0.96
CA CYS A 36 -13.91 -2.85 -2.37
C CYS A 36 -14.27 -1.46 -2.90
N LEU A 37 -15.46 -0.97 -2.58
CA LEU A 37 -15.94 0.35 -3.02
C LEU A 37 -15.18 1.49 -2.35
N GLY A 38 -14.85 1.33 -1.07
CA GLY A 38 -14.06 2.29 -0.30
C GLY A 38 -12.64 2.45 -0.85
N ILE A 39 -11.97 1.33 -1.16
CA ILE A 39 -10.62 1.36 -1.77
C ILE A 39 -10.67 1.98 -3.15
N GLU A 40 -11.63 1.58 -4.00
CA GLU A 40 -11.74 2.13 -5.36
C GLU A 40 -11.97 3.64 -5.36
N SER A 41 -12.76 4.14 -4.42
CA SER A 41 -13.05 5.57 -4.28
C SER A 41 -11.99 6.35 -3.50
N GLY A 42 -10.92 5.70 -3.01
CA GLY A 42 -9.86 6.33 -2.22
C GLY A 42 -10.31 6.84 -0.84
N ARG A 43 -11.44 6.35 -0.31
CA ARG A 43 -12.01 6.80 0.97
C ARG A 43 -11.47 6.05 2.18
N LEU A 44 -10.85 4.88 1.99
CA LEU A 44 -10.28 4.11 3.09
C LEU A 44 -8.87 4.60 3.41
N LEU A 45 -8.71 5.19 4.60
CA LEU A 45 -7.41 5.64 5.12
C LEU A 45 -6.44 4.48 5.38
N ASP A 46 -6.94 3.25 5.45
CA ASP A 46 -6.11 2.06 5.59
C ASP A 46 -5.48 1.60 4.27
N VAL A 47 -5.81 2.23 3.13
CA VAL A 47 -5.11 2.00 1.84
C VAL A 47 -4.56 3.34 1.36
N VAL A 48 -3.24 3.50 1.50
CA VAL A 48 -2.54 4.76 1.24
C VAL A 48 -1.66 4.60 0.01
N GLU A 49 -1.83 5.51 -0.94
CA GLU A 49 -0.97 5.63 -2.12
C GLU A 49 0.06 6.75 -1.89
N LEU A 50 1.33 6.44 -2.05
CA LEU A 50 2.46 7.31 -1.79
C LEU A 50 3.30 7.44 -3.04
N ASP A 51 3.41 8.65 -3.55
CA ASP A 51 4.39 8.98 -4.58
C ASP A 51 5.76 9.19 -3.93
N ALA A 52 6.69 8.28 -4.20
CA ALA A 52 8.05 8.36 -3.68
C ALA A 52 8.82 9.56 -4.24
N ALA A 53 8.48 10.10 -5.41
CA ALA A 53 9.14 11.29 -5.94
C ALA A 53 8.87 12.53 -5.06
N SER A 54 7.68 12.60 -4.47
CA SER A 54 7.25 13.68 -3.58
C SER A 54 7.57 13.42 -2.10
N ASN A 55 7.81 12.16 -1.71
CA ASN A 55 8.04 11.73 -0.33
C ASN A 55 9.36 10.95 -0.16
N ASN A 56 10.42 11.37 -0.87
CA ASN A 56 11.70 10.64 -0.95
C ASN A 56 12.61 10.74 0.29
N GLY A 57 12.24 11.54 1.28
CA GLY A 57 13.04 11.84 2.46
C GLY A 57 12.94 10.76 3.56
N VAL A 58 14.02 10.64 4.35
CA VAL A 58 14.09 9.66 5.45
C VAL A 58 13.06 9.94 6.55
N ASP A 59 12.77 11.21 6.83
CA ASP A 59 11.83 11.58 7.89
C ASP A 59 10.40 11.22 7.52
N SER A 60 10.01 11.39 6.24
CA SER A 60 8.71 10.97 5.73
C SER A 60 8.52 9.45 5.84
N VAL A 61 9.54 8.66 5.50
CA VAL A 61 9.49 7.20 5.63
C VAL A 61 9.48 6.75 7.09
N ARG A 62 10.17 7.46 7.98
CA ARG A 62 10.12 7.17 9.43
C ARG A 62 8.72 7.41 10.00
N ALA A 63 8.11 8.55 9.67
CA ALA A 63 6.73 8.84 10.09
C ALA A 63 5.75 7.76 9.60
N LEU A 64 5.87 7.37 8.32
CA LEU A 64 5.08 6.27 7.76
C LEU A 64 5.28 4.98 8.54
N ARG A 65 6.54 4.59 8.79
CA ARG A 65 6.87 3.36 9.51
C ARG A 65 6.26 3.37 10.92
N ASP A 66 6.31 4.50 11.60
CA ASP A 66 5.79 4.64 12.95
C ASP A 66 4.24 4.51 12.95
N GLU A 67 3.56 5.03 11.93
CA GLU A 67 2.12 4.84 11.72
C GLU A 67 1.75 3.41 11.27
N ALA A 68 2.65 2.73 10.55
CA ALA A 68 2.42 1.41 9.97
C ALA A 68 2.30 0.28 11.01
N ILE A 69 2.68 0.53 12.26
CA ILE A 69 2.61 -0.43 13.37
C ILE A 69 1.16 -0.59 13.88
N TYR A 70 0.30 0.39 13.63
CA TYR A 70 -1.09 0.37 14.11
C TYR A 70 -1.99 -0.45 13.19
N SER A 71 -2.84 -1.26 13.82
CA SER A 71 -3.84 -2.06 13.12
C SER A 71 -4.79 -1.19 12.27
N PRO A 72 -5.24 -1.69 11.11
CA PRO A 72 -6.22 -1.01 10.28
C PRO A 72 -7.56 -0.86 11.01
N ALA A 73 -8.29 0.21 10.70
CA ALA A 73 -9.56 0.54 11.35
C ALA A 73 -10.78 -0.08 10.67
N GLN A 74 -10.78 -0.18 9.33
CA GLN A 74 -11.95 -0.56 8.54
C GLN A 74 -11.77 -1.83 7.71
N VAL A 75 -10.53 -2.30 7.53
CA VAL A 75 -10.21 -3.43 6.66
C VAL A 75 -9.26 -4.41 7.34
N LYS A 76 -9.03 -5.57 6.71
CA LYS A 76 -8.19 -6.64 7.26
C LYS A 76 -6.69 -6.30 7.24
N LYS A 77 -6.25 -5.60 6.20
CA LYS A 77 -4.85 -5.23 5.96
C LYS A 77 -4.74 -3.75 5.66
N ARG A 78 -3.86 -3.06 6.39
CA ARG A 78 -3.35 -1.75 5.98
C ARG A 78 -2.42 -1.94 4.77
N VAL A 79 -2.64 -1.21 3.70
CA VAL A 79 -1.87 -1.34 2.45
C VAL A 79 -1.21 -0.01 2.12
N TYR A 80 0.12 0.00 2.03
CA TYR A 80 0.87 1.12 1.47
C TYR A 80 1.30 0.78 0.04
N ILE A 81 0.78 1.54 -0.92
CA ILE A 81 1.19 1.48 -2.33
C ILE A 81 2.24 2.58 -2.52
N VAL A 82 3.51 2.20 -2.72
CA VAL A 82 4.60 3.14 -2.96
C VAL A 82 4.91 3.14 -4.45
N ASP A 83 4.51 4.21 -5.14
CA ASP A 83 4.76 4.40 -6.56
C ASP A 83 6.12 5.06 -6.80
N GLU A 84 6.74 4.72 -7.92
CA GLU A 84 8.08 5.14 -8.33
C GLU A 84 9.13 4.94 -7.22
N VAL A 85 9.12 3.78 -6.55
CA VAL A 85 9.92 3.51 -5.33
C VAL A 85 11.42 3.78 -5.48
N HIS A 86 11.94 3.70 -6.71
CA HIS A 86 13.32 4.01 -7.04
C HIS A 86 13.72 5.48 -6.82
N MET A 87 12.75 6.37 -6.64
CA MET A 87 12.95 7.78 -6.31
C MET A 87 13.22 8.02 -4.82
N LEU A 88 13.06 7.01 -3.95
CA LEU A 88 13.42 7.12 -2.54
C LEU A 88 14.93 7.34 -2.38
N SER A 89 15.32 8.26 -1.49
CA SER A 89 16.72 8.40 -1.11
C SER A 89 17.24 7.14 -0.43
N THR A 90 18.54 6.86 -0.52
CA THR A 90 19.15 5.70 0.15
C THR A 90 18.84 5.65 1.65
N PRO A 91 18.92 6.76 2.41
CA PRO A 91 18.54 6.74 3.82
C PRO A 91 17.06 6.41 4.06
N ALA A 92 16.16 6.88 3.17
CA ALA A 92 14.74 6.58 3.23
C ALA A 92 14.46 5.10 2.96
N PHE A 93 15.08 4.53 1.94
CA PHE A 93 14.96 3.10 1.64
C PHE A 93 15.47 2.24 2.81
N ASN A 94 16.61 2.58 3.38
CA ASN A 94 17.17 1.89 4.55
C ASN A 94 16.26 1.96 5.78
N ALA A 95 15.55 3.07 5.99
CA ALA A 95 14.59 3.20 7.07
C ALA A 95 13.36 2.28 6.90
N LEU A 96 13.05 1.90 5.66
CA LEU A 96 11.95 1.00 5.30
C LEU A 96 12.33 -0.49 5.39
N LEU A 97 13.62 -0.84 5.24
CA LEU A 97 14.07 -2.24 5.20
C LEU A 97 13.58 -3.08 6.38
N LYS A 98 13.72 -2.57 7.60
CA LYS A 98 13.36 -3.32 8.81
C LYS A 98 11.88 -3.75 8.81
N ILE A 99 10.96 -2.88 8.37
CA ILE A 99 9.53 -3.21 8.33
C ILE A 99 9.15 -4.05 7.11
N LEU A 100 9.96 -4.03 6.04
CA LEU A 100 9.78 -4.91 4.89
C LEU A 100 10.25 -6.34 5.15
N GLU A 101 11.31 -6.51 5.95
CA GLU A 101 11.85 -7.82 6.33
C GLU A 101 10.91 -8.55 7.30
N GLU A 102 10.34 -7.83 8.27
CA GLU A 102 9.44 -8.39 9.28
C GLU A 102 8.16 -7.54 9.39
N PRO A 103 7.28 -7.57 8.38
CA PRO A 103 6.06 -6.76 8.42
C PRO A 103 5.08 -7.31 9.46
N PRO A 104 4.39 -6.44 10.21
CA PRO A 104 3.25 -6.84 11.03
C PRO A 104 2.22 -7.61 10.20
N GLU A 105 1.55 -8.60 10.81
CA GLU A 105 0.56 -9.43 10.09
C GLU A 105 -0.57 -8.61 9.46
N HIS A 106 -0.90 -7.44 9.98
CA HIS A 106 -1.97 -6.59 9.44
C HIS A 106 -1.48 -5.60 8.36
N LEU A 107 -0.19 -5.64 7.98
CA LEU A 107 0.42 -4.67 7.08
C LEU A 107 0.82 -5.31 5.74
N MET A 108 0.69 -4.56 4.66
CA MET A 108 1.16 -4.93 3.32
C MET A 108 1.76 -3.73 2.60
N PHE A 109 2.95 -3.91 2.03
CA PHE A 109 3.56 -2.96 1.11
C PHE A 109 3.43 -3.46 -0.33
N ILE A 110 3.07 -2.56 -1.24
CA ILE A 110 3.11 -2.80 -2.69
C ILE A 110 4.05 -1.75 -3.28
N LEU A 111 5.20 -2.20 -3.78
CA LEU A 111 6.24 -1.33 -4.36
C LEU A 111 6.13 -1.38 -5.89
N ALA A 112 5.92 -0.23 -6.52
CA ALA A 112 5.72 -0.11 -7.97
C ALA A 112 6.87 0.62 -8.68
#